data_AF-A0A3M0SJE0-F1
#
_entry.id   AF-A0A3M0SJE0-F1
#
_cell.length_a   1.000
_cell.length_b   1.000
_cell.length_c   1.000
_cell.angle_alpha   90.00
_cell.angle_beta   90.00
_cell.angle_gamma   90.00
#
_symmetry.space_group_name_H-M   'P 1'
#
loop_
_entity.id
_entity.type
_entity.pdbx_description
1 polymer ?
#
loop_
_entity_poly.entity_id
_entity_poly.type
_entity_poly.pdbx_seq_one_letter_code
_entity_poly.pdbx_strand_id
1 'polypeptide(L)'
;MGGRGKSLSSNYKQIDIKNYKYRLEIEDIMHNADIAREDLNAINRDLSETSLFRKCYCCNEYTIPINSFHKKCNICGWIDDDYQNINFNSHDGPNELSLNESKIKFWGRGN
;
A
#
# COMPACT_ATOMS: atom_id res chain seq x y z
N MET A 1 -60.42 50.73 -6.85
CA MET A 1 -59.30 50.50 -7.77
C MET A 1 -58.09 50.02 -6.97
N GLY A 2 -57.44 48.96 -7.45
CA GLY A 2 -56.60 48.05 -6.67
C GLY A 2 -55.28 48.64 -6.20
N GLY A 3 -54.98 48.46 -4.92
CA GLY A 3 -53.68 48.80 -4.32
C GLY A 3 -53.31 47.76 -3.29
N ARG A 4 -52.51 46.75 -3.68
CA ARG A 4 -51.80 45.85 -2.76
C ARG A 4 -50.49 45.36 -3.39
N GLY A 5 -49.43 46.14 -3.20
CA GLY A 5 -48.06 45.63 -3.19
C GLY A 5 -47.47 45.94 -1.82
N LYS A 6 -47.56 45.00 -0.87
CA LYS A 6 -46.83 45.14 0.41
C LYS A 6 -45.34 44.92 0.08
N SER A 7 -44.52 45.94 0.36
CA SER A 7 -43.07 45.84 0.28
C SER A 7 -42.59 44.70 1.19
N LEU A 8 -42.01 43.67 0.58
CA LEU A 8 -41.42 42.57 1.31
C LEU A 8 -40.19 43.06 2.07
N SER A 9 -40.13 42.67 3.34
CA SER A 9 -39.12 43.00 4.33
C SER A 9 -37.68 42.76 3.83
N SER A 10 -36.79 43.67 4.24
CA SER A 10 -35.37 43.87 3.88
C SER A 10 -34.41 42.69 4.13
N ASN A 11 -34.88 41.45 4.35
CA ASN A 11 -34.05 40.30 4.73
C ASN A 11 -34.21 39.07 3.83
N TYR A 12 -34.83 39.19 2.65
CA TYR A 12 -34.90 38.08 1.71
C TYR A 12 -33.60 38.00 0.89
N LYS A 13 -32.66 37.14 1.31
CA LYS A 13 -31.48 36.78 0.49
C LYS A 13 -31.96 35.91 -0.68
N GLN A 14 -32.41 36.55 -1.75
CA GLN A 14 -32.74 35.87 -3.00
C GLN A 14 -31.46 35.25 -3.56
N ILE A 15 -31.36 33.92 -3.53
CA ILE A 15 -30.22 33.19 -4.11
C ILE A 15 -30.43 33.19 -5.63
N ASP A 16 -29.49 33.79 -6.36
CA ASP A 16 -29.43 33.69 -7.82
C ASP A 16 -29.27 32.22 -8.23
N ILE A 17 -29.99 31.82 -9.29
CA ILE A 17 -29.94 30.48 -9.88
C ILE A 17 -28.49 30.08 -10.20
N LYS A 18 -27.64 31.03 -10.62
CA LYS A 18 -26.21 30.78 -10.86
C LYS A 18 -25.48 30.37 -9.58
N ASN A 19 -25.71 31.08 -8.47
CA ASN A 19 -25.09 30.78 -7.19
C ASN A 19 -25.55 29.42 -6.63
N TYR A 20 -26.80 29.05 -6.88
CA TYR A 20 -27.30 27.71 -6.53
C TYR A 20 -26.59 26.62 -7.33
N LYS A 21 -26.43 26.78 -8.64
CA LYS A 21 -25.71 25.83 -9.50
C LYS A 21 -24.24 25.66 -9.08
N TYR A 22 -23.54 26.76 -8.80
CA TYR A 22 -22.16 26.69 -8.32
C TYR A 22 -22.02 25.90 -7.02
N ARG A 23 -22.99 26.01 -6.09
CA ARG A 23 -22.96 25.23 -4.86
C ARG A 23 -23.13 23.74 -5.12
N LEU A 24 -24.06 23.37 -5.99
CA LEU A 24 -24.27 21.97 -6.38
C LEU A 24 -23.02 21.38 -7.04
N GLU A 25 -22.36 22.13 -7.92
CA GLU A 25 -21.11 21.69 -8.56
C GLU A 25 -20.00 21.49 -7.52
N ILE A 26 -19.86 22.39 -6.55
CA ILE A 26 -18.86 22.25 -5.48
C ILE A 26 -19.16 21.01 -4.61
N GLU A 27 -20.43 20.81 -4.24
CA GLU A 27 -20.83 19.64 -3.44
C GLU A 27 -20.55 18.32 -4.19
N ASP A 28 -20.83 18.27 -5.49
CA ASP A 28 -20.55 17.11 -6.32
C ASP A 28 -19.04 16.84 -6.44
N ILE A 29 -18.23 17.88 -6.64
CA ILE A 29 -16.76 17.77 -6.65
C ILE A 29 -16.25 17.23 -5.31
N MET A 30 -16.76 17.74 -4.19
CA MET A 30 -16.37 17.29 -2.85
C MET A 30 -16.74 15.82 -2.64
N HIS A 31 -17.96 15.43 -2.98
CA HIS A 31 -18.43 14.05 -2.85
C HIS A 31 -17.59 13.08 -3.67
N ASN A 32 -17.33 13.42 -4.94
CA ASN A 32 -16.50 12.60 -5.82
C ASN A 32 -15.04 12.48 -5.31
N ALA A 33 -14.50 13.56 -4.73
CA ALA A 33 -13.17 13.54 -4.13
C ALA A 33 -13.10 12.62 -2.90
N ASP A 34 -14.15 12.58 -2.08
CA ASP A 34 -14.21 11.72 -0.90
C ASP A 34 -14.31 10.24 -1.28
N ILE A 35 -15.13 9.89 -2.28
CA ILE A 35 -15.19 8.53 -2.84
C ILE A 35 -13.81 8.09 -3.35
N ALA A 36 -13.15 8.93 -4.14
CA ALA A 36 -11.82 8.61 -4.67
C ALA A 36 -10.77 8.38 -3.57
N ARG A 37 -10.86 9.13 -2.45
CA ARG A 37 -9.98 8.92 -1.29
C ARG A 37 -10.29 7.61 -0.57
N GLU A 38 -11.56 7.26 -0.42
CA GLU A 38 -11.99 6.00 0.20
C GLU A 38 -11.54 4.78 -0.62
N ASP A 39 -11.68 4.83 -1.94
CA ASP A 39 -11.22 3.77 -2.85
C ASP A 39 -9.71 3.55 -2.76
N LEU A 40 -8.92 4.63 -2.74
CA LEU A 40 -7.47 4.55 -2.57
C LEU A 40 -7.08 3.99 -1.19
N ASN A 41 -7.81 4.35 -0.14
CA ASN A 41 -7.57 3.82 1.19
C ASN A 41 -7.94 2.33 1.30
N ALA A 42 -8.98 1.88 0.61
CA ALA A 42 -9.35 0.46 0.56
C ALA A 42 -8.26 -0.38 -0.11
N ILE A 43 -7.70 0.09 -1.24
CA ILE A 43 -6.57 -0.56 -1.91
C ILE A 43 -5.33 -0.63 -0.99
N ASN A 44 -5.03 0.46 -0.26
CA ASN A 44 -3.89 0.48 0.66
C ASN A 44 -4.08 -0.43 1.87
N ARG A 45 -5.31 -0.65 2.35
CA ARG A 45 -5.56 -1.62 3.44
C ARG A 45 -5.30 -3.05 3.00
N ASP A 46 -5.67 -3.41 1.78
CA ASP A 46 -5.44 -4.75 1.22
C ASP A 46 -3.93 -5.02 0.99
N LEU A 47 -3.18 -4.00 0.55
CA LEU A 47 -1.71 -4.05 0.43
C LEU A 47 -0.99 -4.00 1.79
N SER A 48 -1.63 -3.46 2.83
CA SER A 48 -1.04 -3.37 4.17
C SER A 48 -1.04 -4.71 4.91
N GLU A 49 -1.94 -5.63 4.58
CA GLU A 49 -2.01 -6.95 5.25
C GLU A 49 -1.02 -7.96 4.67
N THR A 50 -0.55 -7.75 3.44
CA THR A 50 0.46 -8.59 2.80
C THR A 50 1.81 -7.87 2.79
N SER A 51 2.65 -8.13 3.81
CA SER A 51 4.05 -7.67 3.84
C SER A 51 4.70 -7.89 2.47
N LEU A 52 5.09 -6.82 1.77
CA LEU A 52 5.68 -6.89 0.41
C LEU A 52 6.95 -7.75 0.34
N PHE A 53 7.49 -8.10 1.50
CA PHE A 53 8.66 -8.94 1.68
C PHE A 53 8.32 -10.23 2.44
N ARG A 54 8.91 -11.34 2.01
CA ARG A 54 9.00 -12.60 2.73
C ARG A 54 10.34 -12.73 3.47
N LYS A 55 10.38 -13.64 4.43
CA LYS A 55 11.57 -13.91 5.25
C LYS A 55 12.64 -14.63 4.44
N CYS A 56 13.88 -14.22 4.65
CA CYS A 56 15.04 -14.97 4.15
C CYS A 56 15.17 -16.30 4.92
N TYR A 57 15.32 -17.41 4.20
CA TYR A 57 15.48 -18.75 4.80
C TYR A 57 16.76 -18.91 5.65
N CYS A 58 17.77 -18.06 5.46
CA CYS A 58 19.04 -18.11 6.18
C CYS A 58 19.02 -17.28 7.47
N CYS A 59 18.73 -15.99 7.38
CA CYS A 59 18.78 -15.06 8.53
C CYS A 59 17.43 -14.72 9.16
N ASN A 60 16.32 -15.18 8.58
CA ASN A 60 14.93 -14.93 9.01
C ASN A 60 14.44 -13.47 8.93
N GLU A 61 15.24 -12.56 8.38
CA GLU A 61 14.87 -11.16 8.17
C GLU A 61 13.99 -10.96 6.91
N TYR A 62 13.05 -10.03 6.98
CA TYR A 62 12.14 -9.68 5.87
C TYR A 62 12.86 -8.82 4.82
N THR A 63 13.53 -9.48 3.88
CA THR A 63 14.41 -8.84 2.89
C THR A 63 14.13 -9.25 1.46
N ILE A 64 13.28 -10.26 1.25
CA ILE A 64 13.03 -10.84 -0.07
C ILE A 64 11.68 -10.39 -0.58
N PRO A 65 11.57 -9.63 -1.68
CA PRO A 65 10.28 -9.28 -2.26
C PRO A 65 9.48 -10.53 -2.63
N ILE A 66 8.17 -10.55 -2.32
CA ILE A 66 7.31 -11.72 -2.60
C ILE A 66 7.31 -12.07 -4.09
N ASN A 67 7.34 -11.08 -4.98
CA ASN A 67 7.29 -11.27 -6.43
C ASN A 67 8.69 -11.39 -7.07
N SER A 68 9.68 -11.89 -6.33
CA SER A 68 11.06 -12.05 -6.84
C SER A 68 11.54 -13.49 -6.78
N PHE A 69 12.25 -13.90 -7.84
CA PHE A 69 12.92 -15.19 -7.95
C PHE A 69 14.43 -15.01 -7.79
N HIS A 70 15.08 -15.92 -7.06
CA HIS A 70 16.53 -15.92 -6.85
C HIS A 70 17.07 -14.58 -6.33
N LYS A 71 16.30 -13.87 -5.49
CA LYS A 71 16.76 -12.61 -4.93
C LYS A 71 17.80 -12.87 -3.86
N LYS A 72 18.92 -12.16 -3.94
CA LYS A 72 19.94 -12.16 -2.89
C LYS A 72 19.50 -11.31 -1.70
N CYS A 73 19.52 -11.91 -0.50
CA CYS A 73 19.35 -11.23 0.77
C CYS A 73 20.46 -10.20 0.97
N ASN A 74 20.10 -8.97 1.29
CA ASN A 74 21.03 -7.88 1.55
C ASN A 74 21.69 -7.95 2.94
N ILE A 75 21.22 -8.81 3.84
CA ILE A 75 21.75 -8.98 5.20
C ILE A 75 22.78 -10.12 5.25
N CYS A 76 22.39 -11.34 4.87
CA CYS A 76 23.26 -12.51 4.97
C CYS A 76 23.88 -12.95 3.64
N GLY A 77 23.43 -12.39 2.51
CA GLY A 77 23.93 -12.75 1.18
C GLY A 77 23.36 -14.05 0.60
N TRP A 78 22.44 -14.74 1.28
CA TRP A 78 21.75 -15.92 0.75
C TRP A 78 20.92 -15.58 -0.49
N ILE A 79 21.05 -16.37 -1.57
CA ILE A 79 20.19 -16.28 -2.74
C ILE A 79 18.96 -17.14 -2.50
N ASP A 80 17.79 -16.52 -2.58
CA ASP A 80 16.51 -17.17 -2.31
C ASP A 80 16.11 -18.13 -3.43
N ASP A 81 16.57 -19.37 -3.28
CA ASP A 81 16.41 -20.46 -4.23
C ASP A 81 15.46 -21.53 -3.70
N ASP A 82 14.36 -21.79 -4.41
CA ASP A 82 13.31 -22.70 -3.96
C ASP A 82 13.83 -24.13 -3.70
N TYR A 83 14.79 -24.60 -4.51
CA TYR A 83 15.32 -25.95 -4.38
C TYR A 83 16.22 -26.08 -3.14
N GLN A 84 17.19 -25.18 -2.95
CA GLN A 84 18.07 -25.20 -1.78
C GLN A 84 17.33 -24.80 -0.48
N ASN A 85 16.26 -24.01 -0.59
CA ASN A 85 15.37 -23.71 0.53
C ASN A 85 14.54 -24.92 0.99
N ILE A 86 14.33 -25.93 0.14
CA ILE A 86 13.66 -27.19 0.52
C ILE A 86 14.71 -28.24 0.89
N ASN A 87 15.80 -28.31 0.13
CA ASN A 87 16.89 -29.27 0.31
C ASN A 87 18.04 -28.62 1.08
N PHE A 88 17.89 -28.48 2.39
CA PHE A 88 18.75 -27.64 3.23
C PHE A 88 20.25 -27.96 3.23
N ASN A 89 20.63 -29.20 2.86
CA ASN A 89 22.01 -29.68 2.78
C ASN A 89 22.52 -29.80 1.33
N SER A 90 21.71 -29.40 0.33
CA SER A 90 22.11 -29.50 -1.06
C SER A 90 22.98 -28.32 -1.48
N HIS A 91 24.00 -28.64 -2.28
CA HIS A 91 24.84 -27.68 -2.98
C HIS A 91 24.39 -27.46 -4.43
N ASP A 92 23.35 -28.18 -4.86
CA ASP A 92 22.79 -28.01 -6.20
C ASP A 92 21.93 -26.75 -6.20
N GLY A 93 22.46 -25.67 -6.76
CA GLY A 93 21.77 -24.39 -6.85
C GLY A 93 22.71 -23.21 -7.04
N PRO A 94 22.19 -21.97 -6.96
CA PRO A 94 22.99 -20.75 -7.15
C PRO A 94 23.89 -20.41 -5.96
N ASN A 95 23.68 -21.01 -4.78
CA ASN A 95 24.53 -20.79 -3.62
C ASN A 95 25.64 -21.86 -3.55
N GLU A 96 26.89 -21.42 -3.37
CA GLU A 96 28.06 -22.30 -3.19
C GLU A 96 27.94 -23.21 -1.96
N LEU A 97 27.30 -22.69 -0.90
CA LEU A 97 27.07 -23.38 0.35
C LEU A 97 25.62 -23.83 0.43
N SER A 98 25.37 -24.93 1.14
CA SER A 98 24.02 -25.34 1.52
C SER A 98 23.36 -24.32 2.46
N LEU A 99 22.03 -24.39 2.63
CA LEU A 99 21.32 -23.50 3.53
C LEU A 99 21.82 -23.65 4.97
N ASN A 100 22.09 -24.88 5.42
CA ASN A 100 22.57 -25.14 6.76
C ASN A 100 23.98 -24.60 7.00
N GLU A 101 24.90 -24.79 6.06
CA GLU A 101 26.24 -24.19 6.15
C GLU A 101 26.19 -22.67 6.14
N SER A 102 25.32 -22.09 5.31
CA SER A 102 25.12 -20.64 5.25
C SER A 102 24.59 -20.09 6.57
N LYS A 103 23.63 -20.79 7.21
CA LYS A 103 23.14 -20.46 8.56
C LYS A 103 24.27 -20.52 9.58
N ILE A 104 25.03 -21.61 9.61
CA ILE A 104 26.16 -21.78 10.53
C ILE A 104 27.19 -20.66 10.33
N LYS A 105 27.53 -20.34 9.08
CA LYS A 105 28.50 -19.28 8.74
C LYS A 105 28.01 -17.89 9.13
N PHE A 106 26.72 -17.61 8.97
CA PHE A 106 26.14 -16.32 9.33
C PHE A 106 26.05 -16.15 10.85
N TRP A 107 25.46 -17.12 11.57
CA TRP A 107 25.27 -17.04 13.01
C TRP A 107 26.54 -17.34 13.82
N GLY A 108 27.45 -18.15 13.29
CA GLY A 108 28.70 -18.53 13.94
C GLY A 108 29.82 -17.48 13.85
N ARG A 109 29.66 -16.43 13.03
CA ARG A 109 30.60 -15.30 12.93
C ARG A 109 30.40 -14.22 14.00
N GLY A 110 29.42 -14.38 14.88
CA GLY A 110 29.06 -13.43 15.94
C GLY A 110 29.73 -13.66 17.30
N ASN A 111 30.75 -14.52 17.39
CA ASN A 111 31.55 -14.75 18.61
C ASN A 111 32.96 -14.20 18.45
#